data_AF-A0A1I7NIX3-F1
#
_entry.id   AF-A0A1I7NIX3-F1
#
_cell.length_a   1.000
_cell.length_b   1.000
_cell.length_c   1.000
_cell.angle_alpha   90.00
_cell.angle_beta   90.00
_cell.angle_gamma   90.00
#
_symmetry.space_group_name_H-M   'P 1'
#
loop_
_entity.id
_entity.type
_entity.pdbx_description
1 polymer ?
#
loop_
_entity_poly.entity_id
_entity_poly.type
_entity_poly.pdbx_seq_one_letter_code
_entity_poly.pdbx_strand_id
1 'polypeptide(L)'
;MSASQAKALKAALDLIRMPSQVRVMRSAPLPPGVLLLLRLAASELEAEREAGKINNRAPDANREAAIFFIEQVLLASNSDSYRVLGLDDTATLAELRRHMAYLLKWLHPDLSRDPHKARLAQRVLIAWNELKAGKRAREGQKDSSPPHLMRAPNSSCRQRAFGATRQRGDRQTQLRTITGGFGSLFRRRIWPL
;
A
#
# COMPACT_ATOMS: atom_id res chain seq x y z
N MET A 1 -3.60 3.03 -27.44
CA MET A 1 -3.49 4.14 -26.47
C MET A 1 -4.61 3.99 -25.48
N SER A 2 -4.34 3.89 -24.19
CA SER A 2 -5.40 3.52 -23.24
C SER A 2 -6.19 4.76 -22.81
N ALA A 3 -7.49 4.78 -23.10
CA ALA A 3 -8.40 5.82 -22.63
C ALA A 3 -8.39 5.98 -21.10
N SER A 4 -8.01 4.93 -20.35
CA SER A 4 -7.82 5.02 -18.90
C SER A 4 -6.64 5.92 -18.51
N GLN A 5 -5.47 5.73 -19.12
CA GLN A 5 -4.27 6.53 -18.84
C GLN A 5 -4.53 8.03 -19.03
N ALA A 6 -5.29 8.38 -20.08
CA ALA A 6 -5.68 9.76 -20.34
C ALA A 6 -6.58 10.34 -19.24
N LYS A 7 -7.49 9.55 -18.67
CA LYS A 7 -8.35 9.98 -17.55
C LYS A 7 -7.53 10.28 -16.29
N ALA A 8 -6.58 9.41 -15.93
CA ALA A 8 -5.71 9.64 -14.77
C ALA A 8 -4.83 10.90 -14.94
N LEU A 9 -4.22 11.07 -16.12
CA LEU A 9 -3.41 12.26 -16.41
C LEU A 9 -4.22 13.55 -16.37
N LYS A 10 -5.42 13.54 -16.98
CA LYS A 10 -6.33 14.69 -16.91
C LYS A 10 -6.71 15.02 -15.47
N ALA A 11 -7.09 14.01 -14.67
CA ALA A 11 -7.43 14.21 -13.27
C ALA A 11 -6.27 14.84 -12.47
N ALA A 12 -5.03 14.40 -12.70
CA ALA A 12 -3.85 14.99 -12.06
C ALA A 12 -3.64 16.47 -12.45
N LEU A 13 -3.81 16.79 -13.73
CA LEU A 13 -3.67 18.16 -14.25
C LEU A 13 -4.81 19.09 -13.83
N ASP A 14 -6.02 18.57 -13.68
CA ASP A 14 -7.14 19.34 -13.13
C ASP A 14 -6.90 19.62 -11.64
N LEU A 15 -6.32 18.65 -10.92
CA LEU A 15 -6.04 18.78 -9.49
C LEU A 15 -4.97 19.83 -9.16
N ILE A 16 -3.90 19.92 -9.95
CA ILE A 16 -2.87 20.95 -9.73
C ILE A 16 -3.41 22.36 -9.99
N ARG A 17 -4.42 22.49 -10.88
CA ARG A 17 -5.10 23.78 -11.15
C ARG A 17 -6.13 24.11 -10.08
N MET A 18 -6.81 23.11 -9.53
CA MET A 18 -7.90 23.26 -8.57
C MET A 18 -7.62 22.43 -7.31
N PRO A 19 -6.67 22.84 -6.45
CA PRO A 19 -6.26 22.07 -5.27
C PRO A 19 -7.40 21.91 -4.24
N SER A 20 -8.44 22.75 -4.29
CA SER A 20 -9.66 22.58 -3.49
C SER A 20 -10.38 21.25 -3.75
N GLN A 21 -10.16 20.63 -4.91
CA GLN A 21 -10.76 19.33 -5.27
C GLN A 21 -10.05 18.13 -4.63
N VAL A 22 -8.89 18.30 -3.99
CA VAL A 22 -8.14 17.22 -3.33
C VAL A 22 -9.00 16.44 -2.35
N ARG A 23 -9.82 17.14 -1.55
CA ARG A 23 -10.69 16.48 -0.57
C ARG A 23 -11.72 15.56 -1.24
N VAL A 24 -12.34 16.02 -2.32
CA VAL A 24 -13.32 15.23 -3.10
C VAL A 24 -12.63 14.05 -3.78
N MET A 25 -11.46 14.30 -4.37
CA MET A 25 -10.68 13.27 -5.06
C MET A 25 -10.20 12.17 -4.11
N ARG A 26 -9.91 12.47 -2.83
CA ARG A 26 -9.56 11.48 -1.81
C ARG A 26 -10.71 10.53 -1.45
N SER A 27 -11.95 11.00 -1.49
CA SER A 27 -13.13 10.17 -1.20
C SER A 27 -13.71 9.48 -2.44
N ALA A 28 -13.46 10.02 -3.64
CA ALA A 28 -13.90 9.44 -4.90
C ALA A 28 -13.14 8.14 -5.23
N PRO A 29 -13.70 7.25 -6.07
CA PRO A 29 -12.95 6.11 -6.61
C PRO A 29 -11.73 6.59 -7.40
N LEU A 30 -10.65 5.80 -7.37
CA LEU A 30 -9.43 6.15 -8.10
C LEU A 30 -9.68 6.17 -9.61
N PRO A 31 -9.15 7.18 -10.34
CA PRO A 31 -9.23 7.17 -11.79
C PRO A 31 -8.45 5.98 -12.36
N PRO A 32 -8.97 5.28 -13.37
CA PRO A 32 -8.24 4.17 -13.96
C PRO A 32 -6.98 4.70 -14.66
N GLY A 33 -5.90 3.92 -14.70
CA GLY A 33 -4.65 4.31 -15.37
C GLY A 33 -3.61 5.03 -14.49
N VAL A 34 -3.73 4.94 -13.17
CA VAL A 34 -2.77 5.50 -12.19
C VAL A 34 -1.33 5.06 -12.46
N LEU A 35 -1.11 3.88 -13.05
CA LEU A 35 0.23 3.40 -13.41
C LEU A 35 1.03 4.41 -14.25
N LEU A 36 0.38 5.14 -15.18
CA LEU A 36 1.08 6.17 -15.97
C LEU A 36 1.62 7.29 -15.07
N LEU A 37 0.85 7.72 -14.07
CA LEU A 37 1.29 8.75 -13.12
C LEU A 37 2.49 8.29 -12.30
N LEU A 38 2.49 7.02 -11.86
CA LEU A 38 3.61 6.44 -11.12
C LEU A 38 4.88 6.40 -11.97
N ARG A 39 4.77 6.01 -13.24
CA ARG A 39 5.90 5.98 -14.18
C ARG A 39 6.45 7.38 -14.46
N LEU A 40 5.57 8.38 -14.62
CA LEU A 40 5.96 9.79 -14.76
C LEU A 40 6.71 10.30 -13.54
N ALA A 41 6.23 10.04 -12.33
CA ALA A 41 6.92 10.43 -11.10
C ALA A 41 8.30 9.77 -10.98
N ALA A 42 8.42 8.53 -11.44
CA ALA A 42 9.67 7.77 -11.52
C ALA A 42 10.60 8.17 -12.69
N SER A 43 10.28 9.25 -13.42
CA SER A 43 11.07 9.79 -14.54
C SER A 43 11.38 8.76 -15.62
N GLU A 44 10.35 7.99 -16.02
CA GLU A 44 10.49 7.04 -17.12
C GLU A 44 10.23 7.70 -18.49
N LEU A 45 11.21 7.64 -19.38
CA LEU A 45 11.16 8.29 -20.71
C LEU A 45 9.95 7.85 -21.56
N GLU A 46 9.60 6.57 -21.52
CA GLU A 46 8.45 6.06 -22.27
C GLU A 46 7.12 6.61 -21.74
N ALA A 47 7.01 6.82 -20.42
CA ALA A 47 5.83 7.42 -19.83
C ALA A 47 5.69 8.90 -20.19
N GLU A 48 6.81 9.64 -20.27
CA GLU A 48 6.83 11.02 -20.74
C GLU A 48 6.37 11.14 -22.20
N ARG A 49 6.84 10.22 -23.06
CA ARG A 49 6.39 10.11 -24.47
C ARG A 49 4.90 9.78 -24.56
N GLU A 50 4.41 8.83 -23.76
CA GLU A 50 2.98 8.49 -23.69
C GLU A 50 2.15 9.70 -23.24
N ALA A 51 2.58 10.41 -22.20
CA ALA A 51 1.90 11.59 -21.69
C ALA A 51 1.88 12.74 -22.69
N GLY A 52 2.99 12.98 -23.40
CA GLY A 52 3.07 13.99 -24.46
C GLY A 52 2.09 13.73 -25.60
N LYS A 53 1.86 12.46 -25.96
CA LYS A 53 0.86 12.10 -26.97
C LYS A 53 -0.58 12.31 -26.50
N ILE A 54 -0.83 12.17 -25.19
CA ILE A 54 -2.16 12.38 -24.60
C ILE A 54 -2.44 13.87 -24.41
N ASN A 55 -1.42 14.62 -23.98
CA ASN A 55 -1.51 16.03 -23.67
C ASN A 55 -0.23 16.72 -24.12
N ASN A 56 -0.34 17.64 -25.09
CA ASN A 56 0.75 18.44 -25.66
C ASN A 56 1.32 19.49 -24.68
N ARG A 57 1.41 19.14 -23.39
CA ARG A 57 2.02 19.96 -22.34
C ARG A 57 3.49 19.63 -22.22
N ALA A 58 4.24 20.57 -21.64
CA ALA A 58 5.65 20.36 -21.33
C ALA A 58 5.82 19.10 -20.44
N PRO A 59 6.88 18.30 -20.66
CA PRO A 59 7.11 17.05 -19.92
C PRO A 59 7.16 17.29 -18.40
N ASP A 60 7.76 18.40 -17.99
CA ASP A 60 7.87 18.80 -16.57
C ASP A 60 6.50 19.02 -15.91
N ALA A 61 5.56 19.64 -16.62
CA ALA A 61 4.22 19.91 -16.10
C ALA A 61 3.41 18.62 -15.89
N ASN A 62 3.56 17.64 -16.79
CA ASN A 62 2.91 16.33 -16.63
C ASN A 62 3.48 15.58 -15.42
N ARG A 63 4.80 15.67 -15.22
CA ARG A 63 5.48 15.05 -14.08
C ARG A 63 5.11 15.70 -12.76
N GLU A 64 5.10 17.04 -12.70
CA GLU A 64 4.72 17.79 -11.50
C GLU A 64 3.27 17.48 -11.09
N ALA A 65 2.34 17.45 -12.05
CA ALA A 65 0.96 17.07 -11.79
C ALA A 65 0.84 15.63 -11.28
N ALA A 66 1.60 14.69 -11.84
CA ALA A 66 1.64 13.32 -11.36
C ALA A 66 2.15 13.21 -9.92
N ILE A 67 3.23 13.92 -9.58
CA ILE A 67 3.79 13.98 -8.22
C ILE A 67 2.76 14.55 -7.25
N PHE A 68 2.15 15.68 -7.59
CA PHE A 68 1.13 16.32 -6.77
C PHE A 68 -0.06 15.39 -6.51
N PHE A 69 -0.53 14.69 -7.54
CA PHE A 69 -1.61 13.71 -7.39
C PHE A 69 -1.22 12.56 -6.45
N ILE A 70 -0.01 12.01 -6.59
CA ILE A 70 0.46 10.90 -5.75
C ILE A 70 0.55 11.35 -4.29
N GLU A 71 1.18 12.49 -4.01
CA GLU A 71 1.33 13.01 -2.65
C GLU A 71 -0.01 13.36 -2.01
N GLN A 72 -0.85 14.09 -2.74
CA GLN A 72 -2.08 14.64 -2.18
C GLN A 72 -3.23 13.65 -2.17
N VAL A 73 -3.30 12.70 -3.11
CA VAL A 73 -4.44 11.77 -3.22
C VAL A 73 -4.08 10.36 -2.73
N LEU A 74 -3.00 9.78 -3.25
CA LEU A 74 -2.66 8.39 -2.92
C LEU A 74 -2.06 8.30 -1.52
N LEU A 75 -1.12 9.20 -1.20
CA LEU A 75 -0.39 9.22 0.05
C LEU A 75 -0.99 10.22 1.06
N ALA A 76 -2.31 10.45 1.02
CA ALA A 76 -3.02 11.15 2.09
C ALA A 76 -3.04 10.30 3.36
N SER A 77 -2.97 10.90 4.56
CA SER A 77 -2.83 10.19 5.84
C SER A 77 -3.93 9.15 6.12
N ASN A 78 -5.12 9.34 5.54
CA ASN A 78 -6.30 8.49 5.71
C ASN A 78 -6.56 7.54 4.52
N SER A 79 -5.58 7.34 3.63
CA SER A 79 -5.71 6.42 2.50
C SER A 79 -5.57 4.95 2.93
N ASP A 80 -6.47 4.10 2.43
CA ASP A 80 -6.38 2.65 2.58
C ASP A 80 -5.13 2.07 1.88
N SER A 81 -4.68 0.89 2.30
CA SER A 81 -3.45 0.27 1.78
C SER A 81 -3.49 0.03 0.26
N TYR A 82 -4.65 -0.32 -0.30
CA TYR A 82 -4.86 -0.44 -1.75
C TYR A 82 -4.73 0.91 -2.45
N ARG A 83 -5.32 1.95 -1.87
CA ARG A 83 -5.28 3.31 -2.38
C ARG A 83 -3.88 3.91 -2.34
N VAL A 84 -3.09 3.61 -1.31
CA VAL A 84 -1.67 3.98 -1.21
C VAL A 84 -0.85 3.43 -2.38
N LEU A 85 -1.15 2.20 -2.85
CA LEU A 85 -0.52 1.63 -4.04
C LEU A 85 -1.19 2.04 -5.36
N GLY A 86 -2.27 2.82 -5.32
CA GLY A 86 -2.98 3.31 -6.50
C GLY A 86 -3.75 2.21 -7.24
N LEU A 87 -4.21 1.18 -6.52
CA LEU A 87 -4.94 0.03 -7.06
C LEU A 87 -6.20 -0.25 -6.25
N ASP A 88 -7.03 -1.14 -6.77
CA ASP A 88 -8.25 -1.65 -6.13
C ASP A 88 -8.04 -3.04 -5.52
N ASP A 89 -9.01 -3.55 -4.75
CA ASP A 89 -8.92 -4.84 -4.05
C ASP A 89 -8.83 -6.06 -5.00
N THR A 90 -9.34 -5.88 -6.22
CA THR A 90 -9.29 -6.81 -7.35
C THR A 90 -7.89 -7.00 -7.93
N ALA A 91 -6.94 -6.10 -7.62
CA ALA A 91 -5.60 -6.16 -8.19
C ALA A 91 -4.80 -7.39 -7.75
N THR A 92 -3.96 -7.89 -8.67
CA THR A 92 -3.06 -9.02 -8.44
C THR A 92 -1.83 -8.61 -7.63
N LEU A 93 -1.18 -9.58 -6.97
CA LEU A 93 0.04 -9.31 -6.20
C LEU A 93 1.18 -8.78 -7.09
N ALA A 94 1.23 -9.20 -8.36
CA ALA A 94 2.20 -8.73 -9.33
C ALA A 94 2.01 -7.24 -9.68
N GLU A 95 0.77 -6.80 -9.88
CA GLU A 95 0.45 -5.39 -10.13
C GLU A 95 0.77 -4.52 -8.91
N LEU A 96 0.39 -4.97 -7.72
CA LEU A 96 0.71 -4.29 -6.46
C LEU A 96 2.23 -4.12 -6.29
N ARG A 97 3.01 -5.17 -6.59
CA ARG A 97 4.48 -5.12 -6.53
C ARG A 97 5.06 -4.14 -7.55
N ARG A 98 4.53 -4.12 -8.77
CA ARG A 98 4.95 -3.19 -9.83
C ARG A 98 4.71 -1.74 -9.41
N HIS A 99 3.52 -1.43 -8.89
CA HIS A 99 3.19 -0.08 -8.40
C HIS A 99 4.08 0.36 -7.25
N MET A 100 4.30 -0.54 -6.27
CA MET A 100 5.23 -0.30 -5.16
C MET A 100 6.65 0.01 -5.67
N ALA A 101 7.14 -0.72 -6.67
CA ALA A 101 8.48 -0.49 -7.22
C ALA A 101 8.64 0.92 -7.82
N TYR A 102 7.65 1.41 -8.57
CA TYR A 102 7.68 2.77 -9.12
C TYR A 102 7.61 3.83 -8.01
N LEU A 103 6.76 3.65 -7.01
CA LEU A 103 6.67 4.56 -5.86
C LEU A 103 7.99 4.64 -5.11
N LEU A 104 8.63 3.51 -4.82
CA LEU A 104 9.92 3.48 -4.12
C LEU A 104 11.07 3.99 -4.99
N LYS A 105 11.03 3.78 -6.31
CA LYS A 105 12.00 4.38 -7.23
C LYS A 105 11.94 5.90 -7.16
N TRP A 106 10.76 6.49 -7.06
CA TRP A 106 10.60 7.95 -6.92
C TRP A 106 10.93 8.46 -5.50
N LEU A 107 10.52 7.72 -4.45
CA LEU A 107 10.68 8.12 -3.05
C LEU A 107 12.02 7.70 -2.42
N HIS A 108 12.97 7.19 -3.21
CA HIS A 108 14.21 6.64 -2.68
C HIS A 108 15.04 7.71 -1.95
N PRO A 109 15.54 7.45 -0.73
CA PRO A 109 16.32 8.43 0.03
C PRO A 109 17.64 8.81 -0.65
N ASP A 110 18.20 7.94 -1.51
CA ASP A 110 19.42 8.27 -2.27
C ASP A 110 19.19 9.36 -3.32
N LEU A 111 17.95 9.53 -3.80
CA LEU A 111 17.61 10.60 -4.74
C LEU A 111 17.36 11.93 -4.03
N SER A 112 16.90 11.88 -2.79
CA SER A 112 16.61 13.07 -1.98
C SER A 112 16.64 12.74 -0.50
N ARG A 113 17.46 13.48 0.27
CA ARG A 113 17.51 13.38 1.74
C ARG A 113 16.35 14.09 2.44
N ASP A 114 15.24 14.31 1.75
CA ASP A 114 14.07 15.00 2.28
C ASP A 114 13.33 14.10 3.30
N PRO A 115 13.20 14.52 4.57
CA PRO A 115 12.46 13.79 5.59
C PRO A 115 10.98 13.58 5.23
N HIS A 116 10.38 14.44 4.41
CA HIS A 116 9.01 14.26 3.94
C HIS A 116 8.88 13.01 3.07
N LYS A 117 9.73 12.88 2.05
CA LYS A 117 9.76 11.71 1.15
C LYS A 117 10.11 10.42 1.88
N ALA A 118 11.00 10.47 2.88
CA ALA A 118 11.29 9.30 3.71
C ALA A 118 10.04 8.79 4.45
N ARG A 119 9.22 9.68 5.01
CA ARG A 119 7.93 9.32 5.65
C ARG A 119 6.95 8.75 4.64
N LEU A 120 6.87 9.31 3.43
CA LEU A 120 6.03 8.78 2.36
C LEU A 120 6.47 7.36 1.94
N ALA A 121 7.78 7.12 1.80
CA ALA A 121 8.32 5.79 1.47
C ALA A 121 7.96 4.75 2.54
N GLN A 122 8.09 5.10 3.82
CA GLN A 122 7.70 4.22 4.92
C GLN A 122 6.22 3.82 4.84
N ARG A 123 5.33 4.76 4.51
CA ARG A 123 3.90 4.47 4.37
C ARG A 123 3.61 3.50 3.23
N VAL A 124 4.29 3.66 2.10
CA VAL A 124 4.20 2.71 0.97
C VAL A 124 4.64 1.31 1.39
N LEU A 125 5.74 1.19 2.14
CA LEU A 125 6.23 -0.09 2.65
C LEU A 125 5.26 -0.77 3.62
N ILE A 126 4.67 -0.01 4.54
CA ILE A 126 3.65 -0.51 5.48
C ILE A 126 2.45 -1.05 4.71
N ALA A 127 1.89 -0.25 3.80
CA ALA A 127 0.74 -0.64 2.98
C ALA A 127 1.03 -1.90 2.15
N TRP A 128 2.21 -2.00 1.54
CA TRP A 128 2.61 -3.19 0.80
C TRP A 128 2.67 -4.45 1.68
N ASN A 129 3.24 -4.34 2.88
CA ASN A 129 3.35 -5.48 3.80
C ASN A 129 1.97 -5.96 4.29
N GLU A 130 1.05 -5.04 4.59
CA GLU A 130 -0.32 -5.34 4.96
C GLU A 130 -1.06 -6.09 3.84
N LEU A 131 -0.98 -5.58 2.61
CA LEU A 131 -1.63 -6.21 1.45
C LEU A 131 -1.05 -7.59 1.13
N LYS A 132 0.27 -7.74 1.25
CA LYS A 132 0.96 -9.01 1.06
C LYS A 132 0.54 -10.04 2.11
N ALA A 133 0.40 -9.62 3.37
CA ALA A 133 -0.10 -10.49 4.44
C ALA A 133 -1.58 -10.86 4.22
N GLY A 134 -2.41 -9.87 3.86
CA GLY A 134 -3.85 -10.07 3.59
C GLY A 134 -4.13 -11.02 2.42
N LYS A 135 -3.39 -10.91 1.30
CA LYS A 135 -3.54 -11.82 0.15
C LYS A 135 -3.16 -13.27 0.52
N ARG A 136 -2.06 -13.47 1.26
CA ARG A 136 -1.65 -14.81 1.74
C ARG A 136 -2.68 -15.44 2.67
N ALA A 137 -3.26 -14.65 3.57
CA ALA A 137 -4.31 -15.14 4.47
C ALA A 137 -5.56 -15.58 3.69
N ARG A 138 -5.97 -14.82 2.66
CA ARG A 138 -7.09 -15.17 1.78
C ARG A 138 -6.82 -16.43 0.94
N GLU A 139 -5.60 -16.61 0.44
CA GLU A 139 -5.18 -17.81 -0.28
C GLU A 139 -5.22 -19.05 0.62
N GLY A 140 -4.60 -18.98 1.81
CA GLY A 140 -4.64 -20.09 2.76
C GLY A 140 -6.05 -20.46 3.25
N GLN A 141 -6.97 -19.48 3.30
CA GLN A 141 -8.37 -19.74 3.64
C GLN A 141 -9.16 -20.41 2.50
N LYS A 142 -8.78 -20.19 1.25
CA LYS A 142 -9.38 -20.84 0.08
C LYS A 142 -9.02 -22.34 0.04
N ASP A 143 -7.78 -22.66 0.42
CA ASP A 143 -7.28 -24.04 0.49
C ASP A 143 -7.77 -24.79 1.74
N SER A 144 -8.20 -24.08 2.78
CA SER A 144 -8.77 -24.64 4.01
C SER A 144 -10.30 -24.63 4.02
N SER A 145 -10.93 -24.85 2.85
CA SER A 145 -12.33 -25.31 2.84
C SER A 145 -12.41 -26.56 3.72
N PRO A 146 -13.14 -26.52 4.85
CA PRO A 146 -13.14 -27.62 5.79
C PRO A 146 -13.72 -28.85 5.07
N PRO A 147 -13.11 -30.05 5.17
CA PRO A 147 -13.87 -31.25 4.87
C PRO A 147 -15.09 -31.18 5.77
N HIS A 148 -16.27 -31.30 5.17
CA HIS A 148 -17.54 -31.43 5.86
C HIS A 148 -17.42 -32.58 6.87
N LEU A 149 -16.95 -32.26 8.08
CA LEU A 149 -16.94 -33.18 9.20
C LEU A 149 -18.40 -33.34 9.56
N MET A 150 -18.97 -34.47 9.11
CA MET A 150 -20.25 -34.96 9.60
C MET A 150 -20.26 -34.80 11.11
N ARG A 151 -21.16 -33.93 11.57
CA ARG A 151 -21.48 -33.75 12.97
C ARG A 151 -22.11 -35.05 13.45
N ALA A 152 -21.31 -35.91 14.07
CA ALA A 152 -21.82 -37.07 14.79
C ALA A 152 -22.69 -36.57 15.97
N PRO A 153 -23.93 -37.07 16.13
CA PRO A 153 -24.74 -36.73 17.28
C PRO A 153 -24.35 -37.58 18.50
N ASN A 154 -24.26 -36.90 19.64
CA ASN A 154 -24.45 -37.37 21.01
C ASN A 154 -23.93 -38.76 21.41
N SER A 155 -22.96 -38.76 22.33
CA SER A 155 -22.97 -39.75 23.41
C SER A 155 -22.47 -39.12 24.71
N SER A 156 -23.44 -38.84 25.58
CA SER A 156 -23.25 -38.66 27.00
C SER A 156 -22.50 -39.85 27.61
N CYS A 157 -21.41 -39.60 28.32
CA CYS A 157 -21.05 -40.44 29.46
C CYS A 157 -20.31 -39.59 30.50
N ARG A 158 -20.86 -39.62 31.72
CA ARG A 158 -20.33 -39.01 32.93
C ARG A 158 -18.97 -39.61 33.25
N GLN A 159 -18.09 -38.85 33.90
CA GLN A 159 -17.55 -39.29 35.18
C GLN A 159 -17.01 -38.13 36.02
N ARG A 160 -17.16 -38.34 37.33
CA ARG A 160 -16.96 -37.41 38.44
C ARG A 160 -15.51 -37.42 38.92
N ALA A 161 -15.23 -36.35 39.65
CA ALA A 161 -14.45 -36.29 40.89
C ALA A 161 -12.92 -36.18 40.83
N PHE A 162 -12.44 -35.58 41.93
CA PHE A 162 -11.08 -35.28 42.36
C PHE A 162 -10.52 -33.98 41.78
N GLY A 163 -10.04 -33.02 42.56
CA GLY A 163 -9.73 -32.97 43.98
C GLY A 163 -9.02 -31.63 44.23
N ALA A 164 -9.06 -31.15 45.47
CA ALA A 164 -8.56 -29.86 45.91
C ALA A 164 -7.10 -29.54 45.47
N THR A 165 -6.74 -28.25 45.38
CA THR A 165 -6.00 -27.50 46.42
C THR A 165 -5.39 -26.22 45.85
N ARG A 166 -5.41 -25.17 46.69
CA ARG A 166 -4.75 -23.85 46.64
C ARG A 166 -3.45 -23.77 45.82
N GLN A 167 -3.23 -22.62 45.16
CA GLN A 167 -2.18 -21.69 45.61
C GLN A 167 -2.32 -20.29 44.99
N ARG A 168 -2.21 -19.32 45.90
CA ARG A 168 -2.13 -17.87 45.72
C ARG A 168 -0.66 -17.53 45.53
N GLY A 169 -0.32 -16.79 44.48
CA GLY A 169 1.04 -16.35 44.20
C GLY A 169 1.03 -14.99 43.51
N ASP A 170 1.26 -13.95 44.30
CA ASP A 170 1.64 -12.62 43.86
C ASP A 170 2.87 -12.67 42.94
N ARG A 171 2.88 -11.85 41.89
CA ARG A 171 4.12 -11.27 41.33
C ARG A 171 3.82 -10.03 40.49
N GLN A 172 4.12 -8.89 41.10
CA GLN A 172 4.47 -7.65 40.42
C GLN A 172 5.71 -7.89 39.55
N THR A 173 5.69 -7.48 38.28
CA THR A 173 6.93 -7.09 37.58
C THR A 173 6.67 -6.01 36.52
N GLN A 174 7.01 -4.79 36.93
CA GLN A 174 7.66 -3.71 36.21
C GLN A 174 7.64 -3.62 34.67
N LEU A 175 7.19 -2.42 34.27
CA LEU A 175 7.56 -1.62 33.11
C LEU A 175 8.98 -1.89 32.56
N ARG A 176 9.03 -2.21 31.27
CA ARG A 176 10.22 -2.00 30.43
C ARG A 176 9.86 -1.09 29.27
N THR A 177 10.38 0.13 29.35
CA THR A 177 10.57 1.05 28.24
C THR A 177 11.44 0.40 27.18
N ILE A 178 10.93 0.26 25.96
CA ILE A 178 11.70 -0.18 24.80
C ILE A 178 12.02 1.05 23.95
N THR A 179 13.16 1.67 24.22
CA THR A 179 13.82 2.59 23.30
C THR A 179 14.56 1.73 22.27
N GLY A 180 13.84 1.37 21.20
CA GLY A 180 14.37 0.55 20.11
C GLY A 180 14.87 1.43 18.98
N GLY A 181 16.14 1.84 19.05
CA GLY A 181 16.89 2.28 17.88
C GLY A 181 17.06 1.11 16.91
N PHE A 182 16.57 1.27 15.68
CA PHE A 182 16.98 0.49 14.53
C PHE A 182 17.21 1.50 13.41
N GLY A 183 18.41 1.63 12.88
CA GLY A 183 19.26 0.52 12.48
C GLY A 183 19.38 0.61 10.97
N SER A 184 20.33 1.43 10.56
CA SER A 184 20.85 1.61 9.21
C SER A 184 21.07 0.28 8.48
N LEU A 185 20.11 -0.17 7.68
CA LEU A 185 20.31 -1.28 6.74
C LEU A 185 19.46 -1.08 5.47
N PHE A 186 19.71 -0.01 4.72
CA PHE A 186 19.36 0.03 3.29
C PHE A 186 20.64 -0.10 2.48
N ARG A 187 21.21 -1.32 2.54
CA ARG A 187 22.32 -1.72 1.67
C ARG A 187 21.71 -2.13 0.32
N ARG A 188 22.01 -1.30 -0.69
CA ARG A 188 21.93 -1.53 -2.14
C ARG A 188 21.34 -2.87 -2.56
N ARG A 189 20.05 -2.88 -2.89
CA ARG A 189 19.48 -3.89 -3.78
C ARG A 189 18.85 -3.13 -4.94
N ILE A 190 19.55 -3.11 -6.06
CA ILE A 190 19.02 -2.66 -7.34
C ILE A 190 17.89 -3.66 -7.65
N TRP A 191 16.64 -3.19 -7.59
CA TRP A 191 15.48 -3.99 -7.99
C TRP A 191 15.37 -3.94 -9.51
N PRO A 192 15.54 -5.05 -10.24
CA PRO A 192 15.18 -5.08 -11.66
C PRO A 192 13.64 -5.01 -11.75
N LEU A 193 13.18 -4.13 -12.64
CA LEU A 193 11.77 -3.94 -13.02
C LEU A 193 11.24 -5.14 -13.81
#